data_AF-A0A7W0VZJ8-F1
#
_entry.id   AF-A0A7W0VZJ8-F1
#
_cell.length_a   1.000
_cell.length_b   1.000
_cell.length_c   1.000
_cell.angle_alpha   90.00
_cell.angle_beta   90.00
_cell.angle_gamma   90.00
#
_symmetry.space_group_name_H-M   'P 1'
#
loop_
_entity.id
_entity.type
_entity.pdbx_description
1 polymer ?
#
loop_
_entity_poly.entity_id
_entity_poly.type
_entity_poly.pdbx_seq_one_letter_code
_entity_poly.pdbx_strand_id
1 'polypeptide(L)' 'MSDLPDARDGLTRLERIILHQLRLTQRERGGQSVPTAMLYGRVLEHIDVSREEFQAVLSRLVGAR' A
#
# COMPACT_ATOMS: atom_id res chain seq x y z
N MET A 1 -18.78 7.59 3.18
CA MET A 1 -17.60 7.66 4.06
C MET A 1 -17.32 6.25 4.54
N SER A 2 -16.12 5.73 4.25
CA SER A 2 -15.46 4.61 4.95
C SER A 2 -16.02 3.19 4.77
N ASP A 3 -16.03 2.65 3.54
CA ASP A 3 -16.04 1.19 3.30
C ASP A 3 -14.59 0.65 3.31
N LEU A 4 -13.84 0.94 4.37
CA LEU A 4 -12.56 0.29 4.59
C LEU A 4 -12.87 -1.07 5.23
N PRO A 5 -12.48 -2.21 4.63
CA PRO A 5 -12.86 -3.53 5.13
C PRO A 5 -12.51 -3.69 6.61
N ASP A 6 -13.47 -4.28 7.30
CA ASP A 6 -13.52 -4.63 8.71
C ASP A 6 -12.19 -5.19 9.25
N ALA A 7 -11.91 -4.99 10.54
CA ALA A 7 -10.68 -5.34 11.27
C ALA A 7 -10.38 -6.85 11.36
N ARG A 8 -11.02 -7.66 10.52
CA ARG A 8 -10.93 -9.12 10.41
C ARG A 8 -10.09 -9.58 9.20
N ASP A 9 -9.62 -8.67 8.37
CA ASP A 9 -8.77 -8.98 7.21
C ASP A 9 -7.35 -9.45 7.57
N GLY A 10 -6.96 -9.32 8.85
CA GLY A 10 -5.60 -9.65 9.31
C GLY A 10 -4.53 -8.68 8.78
N LEU A 11 -4.93 -7.55 8.18
CA LEU A 11 -4.02 -6.55 7.66
C LEU A 11 -3.60 -5.59 8.76
N THR A 12 -2.32 -5.28 8.80
CA THR A 12 -1.78 -4.16 9.57
C THR A 12 -2.24 -2.84 8.96
N ARG A 13 -2.15 -1.77 9.76
CA ARG A 13 -2.46 -0.41 9.29
C ARG A 13 -1.63 -0.03 8.06
N LEU A 14 -0.33 -0.36 8.05
CA LEU A 14 0.58 -0.06 6.95
C LEU A 14 0.19 -0.82 5.67
N GLU A 15 -0.12 -2.11 5.76
CA GLU A 15 -0.61 -2.90 4.61
C GLU A 15 -1.87 -2.31 4.00
N ARG A 16 -2.81 -1.89 4.84
CA ARG A 16 -4.06 -1.29 4.37
C ARG A 16 -3.82 0.04 3.66
N ILE A 17 -2.92 0.87 4.18
CA ILE A 17 -2.51 2.12 3.52
C ILE A 17 -1.87 1.80 2.16
N ILE A 18 -0.94 0.85 2.11
CA ILE A 18 -0.26 0.44 0.86
C ILE A 18 -1.28 -0.02 -0.19
N LEU A 19 -2.19 -0.93 0.16
CA LEU A 19 -3.20 -1.45 -0.77
C LEU A 19 -4.17 -0.36 -1.24
N HIS A 20 -4.59 0.53 -0.33
CA HIS A 20 -5.46 1.65 -0.66
C HIS A 20 -4.78 2.62 -1.63
N GLN A 21 -3.54 3.02 -1.34
CA GLN A 21 -2.77 3.92 -2.19
C GLN A 21 -2.41 3.30 -3.54
N LEU A 22 -2.11 1.99 -3.57
CA LEU A 22 -1.92 1.26 -4.82
C LEU A 22 -3.18 1.35 -5.70
N ARG A 23 -4.36 1.08 -5.13
CA ARG A 23 -5.63 1.14 -5.87
C ARG A 23 -5.94 2.54 -6.38
N LEU A 24 -5.75 3.58 -5.57
CA LEU A 24 -5.96 4.96 -5.98
C LEU A 24 -5.01 5.35 -7.11
N THR A 25 -3.71 5.07 -6.94
CA THR A 25 -2.69 5.43 -7.92
C THR A 25 -2.89 4.68 -9.25
N GLN A 26 -3.31 3.41 -9.21
CA GLN A 26 -3.68 2.68 -10.42
C GLN A 26 -4.83 3.36 -11.17
N ARG A 27 -5.87 3.83 -10.47
CA ARG A 27 -7.02 4.52 -11.10
C ARG A 27 -6.60 5.84 -11.74
N GLU A 28 -5.80 6.63 -11.06
CA GLU A 28 -5.25 7.89 -11.58
C GLU A 28 -4.41 7.68 -12.83
N ARG A 29 -3.72 6.53 -12.91
CA ARG A 29 -2.89 6.15 -14.05
C ARG A 29 -3.63 5.34 -15.12
N GLY A 30 -4.97 5.37 -15.13
CA GLY A 30 -5.76 4.69 -16.14
C GLY A 30 -5.60 3.17 -16.13
N GLY A 31 -5.33 2.57 -14.97
CA GLY A 31 -5.16 1.13 -14.79
C GLY A 31 -3.74 0.60 -15.00
N GLN A 32 -2.75 1.47 -15.27
CA GLN A 32 -1.36 1.05 -15.46
C GLN A 32 -0.69 0.60 -14.15
N SER A 33 0.37 -0.20 -14.27
CA SER A 33 1.20 -0.65 -13.15
C SER A 33 1.83 0.53 -12.41
N VAL A 34 1.75 0.55 -11.08
CA VAL A 34 2.31 1.62 -10.25
C VAL A 34 3.77 1.32 -9.90
N PRO A 35 4.74 2.21 -10.20
CA PRO A 35 6.13 2.02 -9.83
C PRO A 35 6.27 2.05 -8.32
N THR A 36 7.07 1.13 -7.77
CA THR A 36 7.26 0.99 -6.33
C THR A 36 7.70 2.28 -5.64
N ALA A 37 8.56 3.08 -6.28
CA ALA A 37 8.98 4.38 -5.74
C ALA A 37 7.84 5.40 -5.66
N MET A 38 6.94 5.40 -6.65
CA MET A 38 5.76 6.26 -6.64
C MET A 38 4.80 5.84 -5.52
N LEU A 39 4.56 4.53 -5.37
CA LEU A 39 3.75 4.01 -4.28
C LEU A 39 4.35 4.35 -2.92
N TYR A 40 5.68 4.23 -2.76
CA TYR A 40 6.37 4.61 -1.53
C TYR A 40 6.14 6.09 -1.18
N GLY A 41 6.29 6.99 -2.15
CA GLY A 41 5.99 8.42 -1.95
C GLY A 41 4.55 8.66 -1.49
N ARG A 42 3.58 8.00 -2.13
CA ARG A 42 2.16 8.07 -1.73
C ARG A 42 1.91 7.58 -0.31
N VAL A 43 2.62 6.57 0.15
CA VAL A 43 2.48 6.04 1.52
C VAL A 43 3.04 7.02 2.54
N LEU A 44 4.18 7.67 2.25
CA LEU A 44 4.78 8.68 3.12
C LEU A 44 3.88 9.89 3.36
N GLU A 45 2.93 10.19 2.46
CA GLU A 45 1.91 11.24 2.67
C GLU A 45 0.94 10.90 3.83
N HIS A 46 0.87 9.63 4.26
CA HIS A 46 -0.08 9.15 5.27
C HIS A 46 0.57 8.62 6.55
N ILE A 47 1.82 8.15 6.48
CA ILE A 47 2.53 7.57 7.61
C ILE A 47 4.05 7.66 7.39
N ASP A 48 4.79 7.98 8.46
CA ASP A 48 6.25 7.86 8.44
C ASP A 48 6.63 6.38 8.52
N VAL A 49 7.42 5.92 7.57
CA VAL A 49 7.81 4.51 7.42
C VAL A 49 9.16 4.45 6.69
N SER A 50 10.04 3.56 7.14
CA SER A 50 11.32 3.36 6.45
C SER A 50 11.14 2.65 5.11
N ARG A 51 12.13 2.80 4.23
CA ARG A 51 12.14 2.07 2.96
C ARG A 51 12.16 0.56 3.21
N GLU A 52 12.93 0.11 4.19
CA GLU A 52 13.13 -1.29 4.53
C GLU A 52 11.81 -1.91 5.03
N GLU A 53 11.10 -1.22 5.92
CA GLU A 53 9.80 -1.66 6.43
C GLU A 53 8.77 -1.74 5.30
N PHE A 54 8.70 -0.71 4.44
CA PHE A 54 7.82 -0.73 3.27
C PHE A 54 8.11 -1.90 2.33
N GLN A 55 9.39 -2.19 2.03
CA GLN A 55 9.77 -3.33 1.18
C GLN A 55 9.45 -4.68 1.83
N ALA A 56 9.64 -4.81 3.14
CA ALA A 56 9.30 -6.01 3.89
C ALA A 56 7.78 -6.29 3.83
N VAL A 57 6.97 -5.25 4.00
CA VAL A 57 5.51 -5.35 3.89
C VAL A 57 5.08 -5.70 2.47
N LEU A 58 5.66 -5.07 1.44
CA LEU A 58 5.36 -5.43 0.05
C LEU A 58 5.69 -6.90 -0.25
N SER A 59 6.85 -7.38 0.22
CA SER A 59 7.28 -8.78 0.02
C SER A 59 6.28 -9.76 0.66
N ARG A 60 5.83 -9.46 1.88
CA ARG A 60 4.77 -10.21 2.57
C ARG A 60 3.45 -10.22 1.79
N LEU A 61 3.02 -9.07 1.25
CA LEU A 61 1.76 -8.95 0.50
C LEU A 61 1.75 -9.75 -0.80
N VAL A 62 2.91 -9.93 -1.45
CA VAL A 62 3.01 -10.71 -2.70
C VAL A 62 3.39 -12.18 -2.49
N GLY A 63 3.56 -12.61 -1.23
CA GLY A 63 3.96 -13.98 -0.89
C GLY A 63 5.39 -14.34 -1.29
N ALA A 64 6.22 -13.34 -1.60
CA ALA A 64 7.65 -13.53 -1.85
C ALA A 64 8.36 -13.59 -0.50
N ARG A 65 8.87 -14.77 -0.13
CA ARG A 65 9.70 -14.97 1.04
C ARG A 65 11.13 -15.25 0.64
#